data_AF-A0A1P9WZ71-F1
#
_entry.id   AF-A0A1P9WZ71-F1
#
_cell.length_a   1.000
_cell.length_b   1.000
_cell.length_c   1.000
_cell.angle_alpha   90.00
_cell.angle_beta   90.00
_cell.angle_gamma   90.00
#
_symmetry.space_group_name_H-M   'P 1'
#
loop_
_entity.id
_entity.type
_entity.pdbx_description
1 polymer ?
#
loop_
_entity_poly.entity_id
_entity_poly.type
_entity_poly.pdbx_seq_one_letter_code
_entity_poly.pdbx_strand_id
1 'polypeptide(L)'
;MAQLLPADFFVLRRPLLALDEFLAVERQLAEGQSLADVLLGVYADELRREALFYASPTVHAALVAWQTGGPLPNEKLLLTLYKYFVRMTTRSTPFGLFAGIGLGQWGQCRICAWGPPFPATFD
;
A
#
# COMPACT_ATOMS: atom_id res chain seq x y z
N MET A 1 16.95 21.42 -32.42
CA MET A 1 15.91 20.62 -31.72
C MET A 1 16.63 19.63 -30.82
N ALA A 2 16.42 19.72 -29.50
CA ALA A 2 17.02 18.76 -28.57
C ALA A 2 16.29 17.41 -28.72
N GLN A 3 17.02 16.35 -29.06
CA GLN A 3 16.48 15.00 -29.09
C GLN A 3 16.46 14.45 -27.65
N LEU A 4 15.30 13.95 -27.22
CA LEU A 4 15.17 13.25 -25.94
C LEU A 4 15.63 11.80 -26.13
N LEU A 5 16.73 11.43 -25.48
CA LEU A 5 17.20 10.05 -25.44
C LEU A 5 16.67 9.38 -24.15
N PRO A 6 16.17 8.13 -24.23
CA PRO A 6 15.76 7.39 -23.04
C PRO A 6 16.97 7.07 -22.17
N ALA A 7 16.79 7.13 -20.84
CA ALA A 7 17.80 6.70 -19.89
C ALA A 7 17.98 5.18 -19.93
N ASP A 8 19.17 4.70 -19.58
CA ASP A 8 19.51 3.26 -19.53
C ASP A 8 18.80 2.49 -18.40
N PHE A 9 18.01 3.21 -17.60
CA PHE A 9 17.27 2.70 -16.46
C PHE A 9 15.84 3.23 -16.43
N PHE A 10 14.98 2.54 -15.69
CA PHE A 10 13.62 2.97 -15.40
C PHE A 10 13.33 2.91 -13.89
N VAL A 11 12.37 3.72 -13.47
CA VAL A 11 11.89 3.75 -12.08
C VAL A 11 10.55 3.03 -12.03
N LEU A 12 10.52 1.87 -11.37
CA LEU A 12 9.30 1.14 -11.07
C LEU A 12 8.70 1.66 -9.79
N ARG A 13 7.39 1.94 -9.80
CA ARG A 13 6.63 2.32 -8.61
C ARG A 13 5.54 1.30 -8.38
N ARG A 14 5.49 0.72 -7.19
CA ARG A 14 4.51 -0.31 -6.83
C ARG A 14 3.77 0.07 -5.54
N PRO A 15 2.45 -0.13 -5.46
CA PRO A 15 1.75 -0.04 -4.18
C PRO A 15 2.34 -1.00 -3.15
N LEU A 16 2.09 -0.71 -1.87
CA LEU A 16 2.51 -1.53 -0.75
C LEU A 16 1.85 -2.91 -0.81
N LEU A 17 0.55 -2.95 -1.12
CA LEU A 17 -0.26 -4.16 -1.16
C LEU A 17 -0.56 -4.59 -2.60
N ALA A 18 -0.76 -5.89 -2.80
CA ALA A 18 -1.21 -6.43 -4.07
C ALA A 18 -2.66 -6.00 -4.38
N LEU A 19 -3.01 -5.88 -5.66
CA LEU A 19 -4.39 -5.63 -6.07
C LEU A 19 -5.33 -6.76 -5.62
N ASP A 20 -4.83 -7.99 -5.50
CA ASP A 20 -5.60 -9.15 -5.04
C ASP A 20 -6.15 -8.98 -3.62
N GLU A 21 -5.45 -8.24 -2.76
CA GLU A 21 -5.92 -7.91 -1.41
C GLU A 21 -7.19 -7.05 -1.46
N PHE A 22 -7.24 -6.08 -2.38
CA PHE A 22 -8.44 -5.28 -2.61
C PHE A 22 -9.59 -6.15 -3.11
N LEU A 23 -9.34 -7.02 -4.10
CA LEU A 23 -10.35 -7.91 -4.64
C LEU A 23 -10.90 -8.90 -3.60
N ALA A 24 -10.05 -9.35 -2.66
CA ALA A 24 -10.47 -10.20 -1.56
C ALA A 24 -11.41 -9.46 -0.60
N VAL A 25 -11.09 -8.21 -0.24
CA VAL A 25 -11.95 -7.34 0.59
C VAL A 25 -13.28 -7.06 -0.10
N GLU A 26 -13.30 -6.73 -1.38
CA GLU A 26 -14.55 -6.48 -2.12
C GLU A 26 -15.45 -7.72 -2.14
N ARG A 27 -14.87 -8.91 -2.24
CA ARG A 27 -15.61 -10.17 -2.18
C ARG A 27 -16.25 -10.40 -0.81
N GLN A 28 -15.50 -10.17 0.26
CA GLN A 28 -16.03 -10.27 1.63
C GLN A 28 -17.22 -9.34 1.86
N LEU A 29 -17.14 -8.10 1.36
CA LEU A 29 -18.23 -7.14 1.44
C LEU A 29 -19.45 -7.59 0.59
N ALA A 30 -19.22 -8.14 -0.60
CA ALA A 30 -20.28 -8.68 -1.47
C ALA A 30 -20.98 -9.91 -0.85
N GLU A 31 -20.25 -10.71 -0.07
CA GLU A 31 -20.78 -11.84 0.70
C GLU A 31 -21.56 -11.41 1.97
N GLY A 32 -21.65 -10.11 2.24
CA GLY A 32 -22.45 -9.53 3.32
C GLY A 32 -21.70 -9.30 4.62
N GLN A 33 -20.36 -9.42 4.63
CA GLN A 33 -19.58 -9.04 5.81
C GLN A 33 -19.65 -7.53 6.06
N SER A 34 -19.66 -7.12 7.32
CA SER A 34 -19.71 -5.70 7.65
C SER A 34 -18.38 -5.02 7.30
N LEU A 35 -18.44 -3.77 6.84
CA LEU A 35 -17.23 -2.98 6.56
C LEU A 35 -16.33 -2.86 7.81
N ALA A 36 -16.94 -2.82 9.00
CA ALA A 36 -16.20 -2.74 10.24
C ALA A 36 -15.36 -4.00 10.49
N ASP A 37 -15.96 -5.19 10.37
CA ASP A 37 -15.25 -6.46 10.60
C ASP A 37 -14.13 -6.68 9.59
N VAL A 38 -14.41 -6.37 8.31
CA VAL A 38 -13.41 -6.48 7.24
C VAL A 38 -12.23 -5.54 7.50
N LEU A 39 -12.48 -4.28 7.87
CA LEU A 39 -11.41 -3.32 8.17
C LEU A 39 -10.60 -3.70 9.42
N LEU A 40 -11.23 -4.29 10.45
CA LEU A 40 -10.48 -4.83 11.60
C LEU A 40 -9.51 -5.93 11.17
N GLY A 41 -9.95 -6.83 10.27
CA GLY A 41 -9.09 -7.85 9.67
C GLY A 41 -7.96 -7.25 8.85
N VAL A 42 -8.26 -6.24 8.01
CA VAL A 42 -7.25 -5.54 7.21
C VAL A 42 -6.17 -4.95 8.11
N TYR A 43 -6.54 -4.23 9.16
CA TYR A 43 -5.59 -3.55 10.05
C TYR A 43 -5.12 -4.39 11.26
N ALA A 44 -5.31 -5.72 11.22
CA ALA A 44 -4.69 -6.63 12.16
C ALA A 44 -3.17 -6.76 11.89
N ASP A 45 -2.73 -6.50 10.66
CA ASP A 45 -1.31 -6.44 10.28
C ASP A 45 -0.66 -5.13 10.77
N GLU A 46 0.50 -5.26 11.42
CA GLU A 46 1.31 -4.14 11.92
C GLU A 46 1.80 -3.22 10.81
N LEU A 47 2.26 -3.77 9.68
CA LEU A 47 2.77 -3.00 8.56
C LEU A 47 1.72 -2.03 8.01
N ARG A 48 0.46 -2.48 7.98
CA ARG A 48 -0.68 -1.67 7.49
C ARG A 48 -1.04 -0.58 8.49
N ARG A 49 -0.91 -0.83 9.80
CA ARG A 49 -1.09 0.18 10.85
C ARG A 49 0.02 1.22 10.85
N GLU A 50 1.27 0.81 10.71
CA GLU A 50 2.41 1.72 10.58
C GLU A 50 2.24 2.62 9.36
N ALA A 51 1.90 2.05 8.20
CA ALA A 51 1.67 2.81 7.00
C ALA A 51 0.54 3.84 7.18
N LEU A 52 -0.53 3.48 7.89
CA LEU A 52 -1.60 4.40 8.26
C LEU A 52 -1.12 5.49 9.24
N PHE A 53 -0.28 5.15 10.23
CA PHE A 53 0.29 6.12 11.17
C PHE A 53 1.11 7.19 10.45
N TYR A 54 1.97 6.79 9.51
CA TYR A 54 2.73 7.73 8.68
C TYR A 54 1.84 8.63 7.81
N ALA A 55 0.69 8.14 7.37
CA ALA A 55 -0.24 8.91 6.57
C ALA A 55 -1.12 9.87 7.39
N SER A 56 -1.62 9.41 8.54
CA SER A 56 -2.50 10.17 9.41
C SER A 56 -2.47 9.62 10.85
N PRO A 57 -1.70 10.27 11.75
CA PRO A 57 -1.63 9.88 13.16
C PRO A 57 -2.97 9.92 13.87
N THR A 58 -3.86 10.85 13.50
CA THR A 58 -5.19 10.99 14.11
C THR A 58 -6.13 9.83 13.76
N VAL A 59 -6.12 9.37 12.52
CA VAL A 59 -6.91 8.21 12.07
C VAL A 59 -6.35 6.92 12.67
N HIS A 60 -5.01 6.80 12.75
CA HIS A 60 -4.37 5.68 13.43
C HIS A 60 -4.76 5.61 14.91
N ALA A 61 -4.71 6.72 15.65
CA ALA A 61 -5.12 6.75 17.05
C ALA A 61 -6.58 6.31 17.25
N ALA A 62 -7.49 6.74 16.35
CA ALA A 62 -8.89 6.33 16.39
C ALA A 62 -9.07 4.82 16.11
N LEU A 63 -8.31 4.27 15.17
CA LEU A 63 -8.29 2.84 14.87
C LEU A 63 -7.79 2.01 16.07
N VAL A 64 -6.68 2.42 16.69
CA VAL A 64 -6.13 1.73 17.88
C VAL A 64 -7.13 1.77 19.03
N ALA A 65 -7.73 2.93 19.30
CA ALA A 65 -8.75 3.06 20.35
C ALA A 65 -9.94 2.10 20.10
N TRP A 66 -10.38 1.98 18.85
CA TRP A 66 -11.43 1.02 18.48
C TRP A 66 -11.00 -0.44 18.68
N GLN A 67 -9.77 -0.81 18.27
CA GLN A 67 -9.24 -2.17 18.47
C GLN A 67 -9.11 -2.56 19.95
N THR A 68 -8.83 -1.60 20.85
CA THR A 68 -8.70 -1.84 22.29
C THR A 68 -10.04 -1.82 23.06
N GLY A 69 -11.18 -1.91 22.36
CA GLY A 69 -12.51 -1.90 22.99
C GLY A 69 -13.05 -0.51 23.30
N GLY A 70 -12.55 0.52 22.64
CA GLY A 70 -13.08 1.87 22.69
C GLY A 70 -14.42 2.02 21.94
N PRO A 71 -14.88 3.27 21.72
CA PRO A 71 -16.17 3.52 21.08
C PRO A 71 -16.23 2.95 19.66
N LEU A 72 -17.42 2.48 19.27
CA LEU A 72 -17.67 2.03 17.90
C LEU A 72 -17.33 3.14 16.89
N PRO A 73 -16.72 2.77 15.75
CA PRO A 73 -16.31 3.75 14.75
C PRO A 73 -17.56 4.37 14.12
N ASN A 74 -17.51 5.68 13.88
CA ASN A 74 -18.51 6.31 13.06
C ASN A 74 -18.29 5.98 11.57
N GLU A 75 -19.34 6.15 10.76
CA GLU A 75 -19.28 5.90 9.32
C GLU A 75 -18.16 6.68 8.62
N LYS A 76 -17.92 7.92 9.06
CA LYS A 76 -16.84 8.77 8.52
C LYS A 76 -15.46 8.15 8.72
N LEU A 77 -15.20 7.54 9.87
CA LEU A 77 -13.95 6.86 10.17
C LEU A 77 -13.80 5.61 9.32
N LEU A 78 -14.86 4.78 9.22
CA LEU A 78 -14.87 3.59 8.37
C LEU A 78 -14.57 3.93 6.91
N LEU A 79 -15.24 4.94 6.35
CA LEU A 79 -14.99 5.42 4.99
C LEU A 79 -13.56 5.96 4.80
N THR A 80 -13.00 6.60 5.83
CA THR A 80 -11.63 7.12 5.78
C THR A 80 -10.60 6.00 5.79
N LEU A 81 -10.78 5.00 6.66
CA LEU A 81 -9.95 3.80 6.72
C LEU A 81 -10.01 3.03 5.39
N TYR A 82 -11.21 2.81 4.86
CA TYR A 82 -11.40 2.15 3.57
C TYR A 82 -10.69 2.91 2.42
N LYS A 83 -10.77 4.25 2.38
CA LYS A 83 -10.02 5.05 1.40
C LYS A 83 -8.50 4.86 1.50
N TYR A 84 -7.95 4.78 2.72
CA TYR A 84 -6.53 4.50 2.91
C TYR A 84 -6.15 3.09 2.45
N PHE A 85 -6.98 2.09 2.74
CA PHE A 85 -6.80 0.74 2.25
C PHE A 85 -6.80 0.66 0.70
N VAL A 86 -7.77 1.28 0.04
CA VAL A 86 -7.83 1.37 -1.43
C VAL A 86 -6.58 2.05 -1.99
N ARG A 87 -6.07 3.08 -1.32
CA ARG A 87 -4.84 3.77 -1.75
C ARG A 87 -3.61 2.88 -1.64
N MET A 88 -3.52 2.02 -0.63
CA MET A 88 -2.40 1.08 -0.43
C MET A 88 -2.37 -0.06 -1.45
N THR A 89 -3.50 -0.38 -2.07
CA THR A 89 -3.66 -1.51 -3.01
C THR A 89 -3.67 -1.05 -4.48
N THR A 90 -4.19 0.14 -4.78
CA THR A 90 -4.44 0.56 -6.18
C THR A 90 -3.52 1.67 -6.69
N ARG A 91 -2.88 2.45 -5.81
CA ARG A 91 -2.12 3.65 -6.20
C ARG A 91 -0.63 3.44 -6.01
N SER A 92 0.13 3.49 -7.10
CA SER A 92 1.61 3.44 -7.11
C SER A 92 2.27 4.79 -6.77
N THR A 93 1.52 5.78 -6.29
CA THR A 93 2.08 7.11 -5.95
C THR A 93 2.81 7.03 -4.60
N PRO A 94 4.13 7.26 -4.55
CA PRO A 94 4.91 7.18 -3.32
C PRO A 94 4.41 8.22 -2.31
N PHE A 95 3.81 7.73 -1.22
CA PHE A 95 3.35 8.55 -0.11
C PHE A 95 3.56 7.77 1.18
N GLY A 96 4.49 8.22 2.03
CA GLY A 96 4.88 7.48 3.23
C GLY A 96 5.30 6.05 2.89
N LEU A 97 4.70 5.08 3.57
CA LEU A 97 4.93 3.65 3.36
C LEU A 97 3.95 3.01 2.35
N PHE A 98 3.09 3.77 1.66
CA PHE A 98 2.06 3.20 0.79
C PHE A 98 2.54 2.69 -0.57
N ALA A 99 3.77 3.01 -0.97
CA ALA A 99 4.33 2.52 -2.22
C ALA A 99 5.86 2.47 -2.16
N GLY A 100 6.43 1.46 -2.81
CA GLY A 100 7.87 1.27 -2.97
C GLY A 100 8.37 1.75 -4.32
N ILE A 101 9.65 2.09 -4.37
CA ILE A 101 10.37 2.48 -5.59
C ILE A 101 11.46 1.44 -5.85
N GLY A 102 11.51 0.93 -7.08
CA GLY A 102 12.57 0.05 -7.56
C GLY A 102 13.26 0.66 -8.78
N LEU A 103 14.55 0.41 -8.94
CA LEU A 103 15.29 0.73 -10.16
C LEU A 103 15.42 -0.53 -11.02
N GLY A 104 15.11 -0.39 -12.30
CA GLY A 104 15.31 -1.45 -13.29
C GLY A 104 16.22 -0.97 -14.42
N GLN A 105 16.91 -1.90 -15.06
CA GLN A 105 17.72 -1.65 -16.25
C GLN A 105 17.10 -2.37 -17.44
N TRP A 106 17.36 -1.85 -18.65
CA TRP A 106 16.94 -2.52 -19.87
C TRP A 106 17.77 -3.79 -20.07
N GLY A 107 17.09 -4.94 -20.14
CA GLY A 107 17.71 -6.24 -20.40
C GLY A 107 16.74 -7.17 -21.13
N GLN A 108 17.19 -8.36 -21.54
CA GLN A 108 16.35 -9.32 -22.27
C GLN A 108 15.32 -10.06 -21.39
N CYS A 109 15.38 -9.88 -20.06
CA CYS A 109 14.53 -10.59 -19.11
C CYS A 109 13.16 -9.92 -18.97
N ARG A 110 12.09 -10.67 -19.26
CA ARG A 110 10.69 -10.19 -19.24
C ARG A 110 10.05 -10.18 -17.84
N ILE A 111 10.76 -10.70 -16.83
CA ILE A 111 10.24 -10.90 -15.48
C ILE A 111 11.10 -10.07 -14.51
N CYS A 112 10.51 -9.04 -13.92
CA CYS A 112 11.11 -8.29 -12.83
C CYS A 112 11.08 -9.13 -11.54
N ALA A 113 12.08 -9.98 -11.33
CA ALA A 113 12.28 -10.68 -10.07
C ALA A 113 12.95 -9.75 -9.05
N TRP A 114 12.48 -9.76 -7.81
CA TRP A 114 13.13 -9.09 -6.68
C TRP A 114 14.16 -10.05 -6.05
N GLY A 115 15.42 -9.62 -5.96
CA GLY A 115 16.61 -10.35 -5.48
C GLY A 115 17.82 -9.40 -5.47
N PRO A 116 18.94 -9.72 -4.78
CA PRO A 116 19.87 -8.71 -4.23
C PRO A 116 20.46 -7.76 -5.28
N PRO A 117 20.80 -6.52 -4.86
CA PRO A 117 21.26 -5.45 -5.74
C PRO A 117 22.68 -5.73 -6.26
N PHE A 118 22.96 -5.23 -7.46
CA PHE A 118 24.21 -4.66 -7.99
C PHE A 118 25.57 -5.14 -7.41
N PRO A 119 26.60 -5.41 -8.25
CA PRO A 119 27.93 -5.72 -7.75
C PRO A 119 28.46 -4.58 -6.87
N ALA A 120 28.90 -4.94 -5.67
CA ALA A 120 29.57 -4.06 -4.74
C ALA A 120 30.96 -3.70 -5.29
N THR A 121 31.07 -2.65 -6.10
CA THR A 121 32.31 -1.88 -6.32
C THR A 121 31.98 -0.63 -7.13
N PHE A 122 32.07 0.53 -6.48
CA PHE A 122 32.54 1.75 -7.12
C PHE A 122 34.06 1.76 -6.87
N ASP A 123 34.84 1.48 -7.92
CA ASP A 123 36.24 1.92 -8.05
C ASP A 123 36.25 3.09 -9.05
#